data_AF-A0A1P8RXH0-F1
#
_entry.id   AF-A0A1P8RXH0-F1
#
_cell.length_a   1.000
_cell.length_b   1.000
_cell.length_c   1.000
_cell.angle_alpha   90.00
_cell.angle_beta   90.00
_cell.angle_gamma   90.00
#
_symmetry.space_group_name_H-M   'P 1'
#
loop_
_entity.id
_entity.type
_entity.pdbx_description
1 polymer ?
#
loop_
_entity_poly.entity_id
_entity_poly.type
_entity_poly.pdbx_seq_one_letter_code
_entity_poly.pdbx_strand_id
1 'polypeptide(L)'
;MTFTTVFLTTIIALIVSKTRDIILRNNLNPKREKRLLIGSFLLILFLVTSSTLPYPESLYWFIGIGILFTCLVLSFSVIKREFKRFLSLKTKEKIINILFYSLIVVVTNIYL
;
A
#
# COMPACT_ATOMS: atom_id res chain seq x y z
N MET A 1 -4.85 20.72 -7.18
CA MET A 1 -6.01 20.41 -6.32
C MET A 1 -6.88 19.33 -6.92
N THR A 2 -7.66 19.57 -8.00
CA THR A 2 -8.53 18.55 -8.62
C THR A 2 -7.79 17.30 -9.08
N PHE A 3 -6.69 17.43 -9.83
CA PHE A 3 -5.88 16.27 -10.23
C PHE A 3 -5.30 15.53 -9.02
N THR A 4 -4.75 16.25 -8.04
CA THR A 4 -4.22 15.69 -6.78
C THR A 4 -5.27 14.84 -6.07
N THR A 5 -6.51 15.33 -5.94
CA THR A 5 -7.61 14.60 -5.33
C THR A 5 -8.02 13.36 -6.14
N VAL A 6 -8.05 13.44 -7.48
CA VAL A 6 -8.36 12.29 -8.35
C VAL A 6 -7.30 11.20 -8.21
N PHE A 7 -6.01 11.56 -8.20
CA PHE A 7 -4.94 10.57 -8.00
C PHE A 7 -4.95 9.99 -6.59
N LEU A 8 -5.13 10.82 -5.55
CA LEU A 8 -5.21 10.36 -4.16
C LEU A 8 -6.37 9.37 -3.96
N THR A 9 -7.56 9.71 -4.45
CA THR A 9 -8.73 8.81 -4.38
C THR A 9 -8.51 7.52 -5.15
N THR A 10 -7.83 7.57 -6.30
CA THR A 10 -7.44 6.38 -7.07
C THR A 10 -6.47 5.50 -6.29
N ILE A 11 -5.42 6.06 -5.67
CA ILE A 11 -4.47 5.30 -4.86
C ILE A 11 -5.18 4.65 -3.66
N ILE A 12 -6.04 5.40 -2.96
CA ILE A 12 -6.82 4.87 -1.83
C ILE A 12 -7.71 3.71 -2.28
N ALA A 13 -8.43 3.86 -3.39
CA ALA A 13 -9.27 2.80 -3.95
C ALA A 13 -8.44 1.55 -4.32
N LEU A 14 -7.24 1.75 -4.87
CA LEU A 14 -6.31 0.65 -5.17
C LEU A 14 -5.81 -0.06 -3.92
N ILE A 15 -5.46 0.68 -2.86
CA ILE A 15 -5.06 0.10 -1.57
C ILE A 15 -6.20 -0.76 -1.02
N VAL A 16 -7.42 -0.22 -0.95
CA VAL A 16 -8.59 -0.95 -0.44
C VAL A 16 -8.86 -2.21 -1.27
N SER A 17 -8.85 -2.09 -2.60
CA SER A 17 -9.08 -3.20 -3.53
C SER A 17 -8.03 -4.30 -3.34
N LYS A 18 -6.74 -3.94 -3.31
CA LYS A 18 -5.65 -4.91 -3.10
C LYS A 18 -5.69 -5.55 -1.72
N THR A 19 -6.01 -4.80 -0.69
CA THR A 19 -6.16 -5.36 0.66
C THR A 19 -7.27 -6.41 0.70
N ARG A 20 -8.43 -6.12 0.10
CA ARG A 20 -9.52 -7.09 -0.02
C ARG A 20 -9.11 -8.34 -0.80
N ASP A 21 -8.45 -8.17 -1.94
CA ASP A 21 -7.94 -9.28 -2.75
C ASP A 21 -6.98 -10.19 -1.96
N ILE A 22 -6.09 -9.59 -1.16
CA ILE A 22 -5.13 -10.33 -0.33
C ILE A 22 -5.86 -11.11 0.77
N ILE A 23 -6.86 -10.51 1.43
CA ILE A 23 -7.66 -11.14 2.48
C ILE A 23 -8.39 -12.36 1.93
N LEU A 24 -9.17 -12.17 0.85
CA LEU A 24 -9.97 -13.23 0.24
C LEU A 24 -9.10 -14.37 -0.26
N ARG A 25 -7.97 -14.05 -0.91
CA ARG A 25 -7.12 -15.05 -1.54
C ARG A 25 -6.27 -15.85 -0.54
N ASN A 26 -5.83 -15.24 0.56
CA ASN A 26 -5.08 -15.94 1.59
C ASN A 26 -5.95 -16.60 2.65
N ASN A 27 -7.28 -16.42 2.58
CA ASN A 27 -8.25 -16.89 3.56
C ASN A 27 -7.78 -16.59 4.99
N LEU A 28 -7.53 -15.30 5.26
CA LEU A 28 -6.87 -14.87 6.50
C LEU A 28 -7.80 -15.07 7.70
N ASN A 29 -7.25 -15.64 8.79
CA ASN A 29 -7.96 -15.65 10.07
C ASN A 29 -8.25 -14.20 10.54
N PRO A 30 -9.32 -13.97 11.31
CA PRO A 30 -9.75 -12.63 11.72
C PRO A 30 -8.65 -11.77 12.37
N LYS A 31 -7.75 -12.39 13.14
CA LYS A 31 -6.61 -11.70 13.77
C LYS A 31 -5.60 -11.15 12.76
N ARG A 32 -5.35 -11.88 11.65
CA ARG A 32 -4.41 -11.48 10.60
C ARG A 32 -5.05 -10.48 9.65
N GLU A 33 -6.33 -10.68 9.33
CA GLU A 33 -7.14 -9.72 8.58
C GLU A 33 -7.15 -8.36 9.27
N LYS A 34 -7.46 -8.31 10.57
CA LYS A 34 -7.44 -7.06 11.35
C LYS A 34 -6.09 -6.35 11.30
N ARG A 35 -4.98 -7.08 11.37
CA ARG A 35 -3.62 -6.50 11.30
C ARG A 35 -3.33 -5.89 9.92
N LEU A 36 -3.75 -6.57 8.86
CA LEU A 36 -3.59 -6.07 7.49
C LEU A 36 -4.45 -4.82 7.27
N LEU A 37 -5.69 -4.83 7.74
CA LEU A 37 -6.59 -3.66 7.68
C LEU A 37 -6.03 -2.46 8.43
N ILE A 38 -5.47 -2.65 9.63
CA ILE A 38 -4.79 -1.58 10.38
C ILE A 38 -3.64 -0.99 9.57
N GLY A 39 -2.81 -1.83 8.94
CA GLY A 39 -1.72 -1.34 8.09
C GLY A 39 -2.22 -0.56 6.88
N SER A 40 -3.24 -1.06 6.18
CA SER A 40 -3.86 -0.34 5.06
C SER A 40 -4.48 0.98 5.47
N PHE A 41 -5.13 1.02 6.64
CA PHE A 41 -5.70 2.23 7.19
C PHE A 41 -4.63 3.27 7.54
N LEU A 42 -3.53 2.87 8.18
CA LEU A 42 -2.40 3.76 8.47
C LEU A 42 -1.79 4.36 7.21
N LEU A 43 -1.66 3.57 6.14
CA LEU A 43 -1.19 4.06 4.84
C LEU A 43 -2.15 5.08 4.22
N ILE A 44 -3.46 4.81 4.25
CA ILE A 44 -4.46 5.75 3.75
C ILE A 44 -4.43 7.05 4.57
N LEU A 45 -4.38 6.94 5.89
CA LEU A 45 -4.32 8.09 6.79
C LEU A 45 -3.08 8.93 6.48
N PHE A 46 -1.93 8.30 6.31
CA PHE A 46 -0.69 8.99 5.93
C PHE A 46 -0.84 9.77 4.63
N LEU A 47 -1.31 9.12 3.56
CA LEU A 47 -1.50 9.75 2.25
C LEU A 47 -2.48 10.93 2.30
N VAL A 48 -3.55 10.81 3.07
CA VAL A 48 -4.49 11.93 3.26
C VAL A 48 -3.80 13.05 4.01
N THR A 49 -3.19 12.76 5.17
CA THR A 49 -2.52 13.78 5.99
C THR A 49 -1.37 14.46 5.25
N SER A 50 -0.64 13.74 4.40
CA SER A 50 0.46 14.31 3.61
C SER A 50 -0.01 15.26 2.53
N SER A 51 -1.22 15.05 2.02
CA SER A 51 -1.83 15.96 1.03
C SER A 51 -2.51 17.17 1.66
N THR A 52 -2.91 17.11 2.94
CA THR A 52 -3.72 18.15 3.59
C THR A 52 -2.97 19.03 4.58
N LEU A 53 -1.91 18.50 5.22
CA LEU A 53 -1.17 19.21 6.27
C LEU A 53 0.19 19.67 5.73
N PRO A 54 0.69 20.84 6.13
CA PRO A 54 2.04 21.25 5.76
C PRO A 54 3.03 20.80 6.85
N TYR A 55 3.55 19.58 6.73
CA TYR A 55 4.68 19.14 7.56
C TYR A 55 6.03 19.38 6.87
N PRO A 56 7.13 19.49 7.64
CA PRO A 56 8.47 19.45 7.08
C PRO A 56 8.73 18.13 6.35
N GLU A 57 9.44 18.17 5.22
CA GLU A 57 9.76 16.97 4.41
C GLU A 57 10.43 15.86 5.24
N SER A 58 11.34 16.22 6.15
CA SER A 58 12.01 15.25 7.01
C SER A 58 11.04 14.49 7.92
N LEU A 59 9.99 15.17 8.41
CA LEU A 59 8.95 14.55 9.23
C LEU A 59 8.06 13.63 8.37
N TYR A 60 7.78 14.01 7.13
CA TYR A 60 7.07 13.15 6.18
C TYR A 60 7.77 11.83 5.94
N TRP A 61 9.07 11.88 5.63
CA TRP A 61 9.87 10.69 5.41
C TRP A 61 9.96 9.83 6.68
N PHE A 62 10.13 10.45 7.84
CA PHE A 62 10.17 9.72 9.11
C PHE A 62 8.86 8.97 9.40
N ILE A 63 7.71 9.65 9.28
CA ILE A 63 6.39 9.04 9.51
C ILE A 63 6.11 7.97 8.45
N GLY A 64 6.38 8.25 7.18
CA GLY A 64 6.16 7.32 6.07
C GLY A 64 6.95 6.02 6.24
N ILE A 65 8.24 6.12 6.57
CA ILE A 65 9.10 4.94 6.84
C ILE A 65 8.59 4.18 8.07
N GLY A 66 8.18 4.89 9.13
CA GLY A 66 7.62 4.26 10.34
C GLY A 66 6.34 3.47 10.06
N ILE A 67 5.45 4.01 9.22
CA ILE A 67 4.22 3.34 8.80
C ILE A 67 4.52 2.13 7.92
N LEU A 68 5.44 2.26 6.95
CA LEU A 68 5.87 1.15 6.11
C LEU A 68 6.46 0.01 6.94
N PHE A 69 7.34 0.34 7.89
CA PHE A 69 7.93 -0.64 8.80
C PHE A 69 6.87 -1.33 9.66
N THR A 70 5.92 -0.57 10.21
CA THR A 70 4.81 -1.10 11.01
C THR A 70 3.93 -2.03 10.18
N CYS A 71 3.59 -1.66 8.94
CA CYS A 71 2.83 -2.51 8.01
C CYS A 71 3.57 -3.81 7.71
N LEU A 72 4.88 -3.72 7.48
CA LEU A 72 5.76 -4.86 7.25
C LEU A 72 5.73 -5.83 8.44
N VAL A 73 5.90 -5.33 9.66
CA VAL A 73 5.89 -6.15 10.88
C VAL A 73 4.53 -6.80 11.11
N LEU A 74 3.44 -6.02 11.00
CA LEU A 74 2.08 -6.50 11.24
C LEU A 74 1.64 -7.56 10.22
N SER A 75 2.10 -7.44 8.98
CA SER A 75 1.67 -8.25 7.85
C SER A 75 2.76 -9.17 7.29
N PHE A 76 3.91 -9.32 7.97
CA PHE A 76 5.09 -10.03 7.45
C PHE A 76 4.76 -11.43 6.94
N SER A 77 3.99 -12.19 7.72
CA SER A 77 3.59 -13.56 7.35
C SER A 77 2.70 -13.61 6.10
N VAL A 78 1.90 -12.56 5.85
CA VAL A 78 1.04 -12.42 4.67
C VAL A 78 1.89 -11.97 3.48
N ILE A 79 2.75 -10.98 3.67
CA ILE A 79 3.69 -10.48 2.67
C ILE A 79 4.60 -11.60 2.17
N LYS A 80 5.12 -12.45 3.07
CA LYS A 80 5.95 -13.60 2.69
C LYS A 80 5.18 -14.60 1.81
N ARG A 81 3.89 -14.84 2.08
CA ARG A 81 3.05 -15.73 1.26
C ARG A 81 2.78 -15.11 -0.11
N GLU A 82 2.43 -13.82 -0.16
CA GLU A 82 2.23 -13.08 -1.40
C GLU A 82 3.50 -13.02 -2.25
N PHE A 83 4.67 -12.84 -1.63
CA PHE A 83 5.95 -12.85 -2.32
C PHE A 83 6.28 -14.22 -2.91
N LYS A 84 6.06 -15.30 -2.16
CA LYS A 84 6.22 -16.67 -2.67
C LYS A 84 5.28 -16.92 -3.86
N ARG A 85 4.03 -16.44 -3.79
CA ARG A 85 3.08 -16.52 -4.91
C ARG A 85 3.56 -15.71 -6.11
N PHE A 86 4.05 -14.50 -5.89
CA PHE A 86 4.57 -13.65 -6.96
C PHE A 86 5.71 -14.34 -7.71
N LEU A 87 6.62 -15.01 -6.99
CA LEU A 87 7.69 -15.80 -7.60
C LEU A 87 7.17 -17.00 -8.41
N SER A 88 6.02 -17.58 -8.05
CA SER A 88 5.42 -18.69 -8.81
C SER A 88 4.57 -18.25 -10.02
N LEU A 89 4.33 -16.95 -10.23
CA LEU A 89 3.57 -16.46 -11.39
C LEU A 89 4.35 -16.61 -12.70
N LYS A 90 3.62 -16.73 -13.81
CA LYS A 90 4.19 -16.70 -15.17
C LYS A 90 4.83 -15.33 -15.45
N THR A 91 5.85 -15.29 -16.30
CA THR A 91 6.65 -14.08 -16.60
C THR A 91 5.79 -12.91 -17.07
N LYS A 92 4.76 -13.19 -17.89
CA LYS A 92 3.80 -12.18 -18.37
C LYS A 92 3.03 -11.52 -17.22
N GLU A 93 2.58 -12.30 -16.24
CA GLU A 93 1.82 -11.80 -15.08
C GLU A 93 2.71 -11.04 -14.10
N LYS A 94 3.99 -11.44 -13.97
CA LYS A 94 4.99 -10.70 -13.19
C LYS A 94 5.22 -9.31 -13.76
N ILE A 95 5.39 -9.18 -15.08
CA ILE A 95 5.62 -7.89 -15.76
C ILE A 95 4.44 -6.95 -15.55
N ILE A 96 3.21 -7.44 -15.68
CA ILE A 96 2.00 -6.63 -15.44
C ILE A 96 1.98 -6.09 -14.00
N ASN A 97 2.28 -6.94 -13.02
CA ASN A 97 2.34 -6.51 -11.62
C ASN A 97 3.47 -5.51 -11.37
N ILE A 98 4.65 -5.70 -11.97
CA ILE A 98 5.77 -4.75 -11.84
C ILE A 98 5.37 -3.39 -12.41
N LEU A 99 4.82 -3.35 -13.63
CA LEU A 99 4.34 -2.12 -14.26
C LEU A 99 3.27 -1.42 -13.40
N PHE A 100 2.38 -2.21 -12.80
CA PHE A 100 1.36 -1.69 -11.91
C PHE A 100 1.94 -1.08 -10.63
N TYR A 101 2.86 -1.78 -9.94
CA TYR A 101 3.51 -1.26 -8.74
C TYR A 101 4.42 -0.07 -9.03
N SER A 102 5.13 -0.07 -10.17
CA SER A 102 5.95 1.08 -10.58
C SER A 102 5.10 2.31 -10.86
N LEU A 103 3.92 2.14 -11.47
CA LEU A 103 2.97 3.24 -11.68
C LEU A 103 2.54 3.85 -10.33
N ILE A 104 2.24 3.01 -9.34
CA ILE A 104 1.88 3.48 -7.99
C ILE A 104 3.03 4.28 -7.37
N VAL A 105 4.27 3.82 -7.48
CA VAL A 105 5.45 4.53 -6.95
C VAL A 105 5.63 5.88 -7.62
N VAL A 106 5.54 5.94 -8.96
CA VAL A 106 5.68 7.19 -9.72
C VAL A 106 4.59 8.18 -9.35
N VAL A 107 3.33 7.73 -9.28
CA VAL A 107 2.22 8.61 -8.86
C VAL A 107 2.46 9.08 -7.43
N THR A 108 2.88 8.21 -6.51
CA THR A 108 3.14 8.63 -5.13
C THR A 108 4.27 9.67 -5.06
N ASN A 109 5.36 9.50 -5.82
CA ASN A 109 6.51 10.40 -5.82
C ASN A 109 6.27 11.74 -6.52
N ILE A 110 5.36 11.81 -7.49
CA ILE A 110 4.99 13.08 -8.13
C ILE A 110 4.18 13.98 -7.18
N TYR A 111 3.50 13.39 -6.18
CA TYR A 111 2.54 14.11 -5.33
C TYR A 111 2.95 14.23 -3.86
N LEU A 112 4.00 13.52 -3.41
CA LEU A 112 4.67 13.65 -2.12
C LEU A 112 6.02 14.32 -2.34
#